data_AF-A0A9D7DKF0-F1
#
_entry.id   AF-A0A9D7DKF0-F1
#
_cell.length_a   1.000
_cell.length_b   1.000
_cell.length_c   1.000
_cell.angle_alpha   90.00
_cell.angle_beta   90.00
_cell.angle_gamma   90.00
#
_symmetry.space_group_name_H-M   'P 1'
#
loop_
_entity.id
_entity.type
_entity.pdbx_description
1 polymer ?
#
loop_
_entity_poly.entity_id
_entity_poly.type
_entity_poly.pdbx_seq_one_letter_code
_entity_poly.pdbx_strand_id
1 'polypeptide(L)'
;MDHENHKPMELSTALKIVKAMKPVMDPRLLIFIRYKGRPVAMYISLPELNEIFKYVNGNLNWLGKLKFLYHKWRGTVQTMTGIVFGVAKEWQGKGIEGALIVYAEKNIVEKKLYKDTILTWIGDFNPRMVKVCQNLDAENYRTLATYRYLFDRSIPFEPTRRRKEGAIE
;
A
#
# COMPACT_ATOMS: atom_id res chain seq x y z
N MET A 1 -4.75 -14.61 7.34
CA MET A 1 -6.07 -14.01 7.59
C MET A 1 -7.00 -14.58 6.55
N ASP A 2 -8.09 -15.21 6.98
CA ASP A 2 -9.16 -15.56 6.06
C ASP A 2 -10.04 -14.31 5.90
N HIS A 3 -10.10 -13.80 4.67
CA HIS A 3 -10.90 -12.64 4.29
C HIS A 3 -12.38 -13.04 4.13
N GLU A 4 -12.90 -13.88 5.04
CA GLU A 4 -14.23 -14.49 4.95
C GLU A 4 -15.37 -13.46 4.94
N ASN A 5 -15.14 -12.28 5.53
CA ASN A 5 -16.12 -11.19 5.56
C ASN A 5 -15.92 -10.13 4.46
N HIS A 6 -14.97 -10.31 3.54
CA HIS A 6 -14.81 -9.38 2.42
C HIS A 6 -15.62 -9.87 1.22
N LYS A 7 -16.73 -9.17 0.92
CA LYS A 7 -17.45 -9.40 -0.33
C LYS A 7 -16.46 -9.23 -1.50
N PRO A 8 -16.34 -10.21 -2.41
CA PRO A 8 -15.46 -10.08 -3.57
C PRO A 8 -15.74 -8.79 -4.31
N MET A 9 -14.69 -8.06 -4.69
CA MET A 9 -14.84 -6.84 -5.46
C MET A 9 -15.36 -7.21 -6.85
N GLU A 10 -16.50 -6.60 -7.22
CA GLU A 10 -17.04 -6.69 -8.57
C GLU A 10 -16.02 -6.17 -9.59
N LEU A 11 -15.84 -6.86 -10.72
CA LEU A 11 -14.83 -6.51 -11.73
C LEU A 11 -15.02 -5.07 -12.23
N SER A 12 -16.28 -4.66 -12.38
CA SER A 12 -16.63 -3.29 -12.78
C SER A 12 -16.12 -2.22 -11.81
N THR A 13 -16.15 -2.52 -10.51
CA THR A 13 -15.65 -1.64 -9.44
C THR A 13 -14.13 -1.57 -9.48
N ALA A 14 -13.45 -2.72 -9.62
CA ALA A 14 -12.01 -2.77 -9.76
C ALA A 14 -11.51 -1.95 -10.97
N LEU A 15 -12.17 -2.10 -12.12
CA LEU A 15 -11.84 -1.35 -13.34
C LEU A 15 -12.03 0.16 -13.17
N LYS A 16 -13.08 0.60 -12.46
CA LYS A 16 -13.29 2.02 -12.15
C LYS A 16 -12.15 2.58 -11.29
N ILE A 17 -11.72 1.85 -10.26
CA ILE A 17 -10.61 2.24 -9.38
C ILE A 17 -9.32 2.36 -10.19
N VAL A 18 -8.97 1.35 -11.00
CA VAL A 18 -7.78 1.37 -11.86
C VAL A 18 -7.83 2.53 -12.86
N LYS A 19 -8.99 2.78 -13.49
CA LYS A 19 -9.16 3.90 -14.43
C LYS A 19 -8.96 5.25 -13.76
N ALA A 20 -9.43 5.41 -12.52
CA ALA A 20 -9.25 6.63 -11.74
C ALA A 20 -7.77 6.86 -11.35
N MET A 21 -7.01 5.79 -11.10
CA MET A 21 -5.58 5.88 -10.77
C MET A 21 -4.68 6.05 -12.01
N LYS A 22 -5.14 5.69 -13.21
CA LYS A 22 -4.36 5.76 -14.46
C LYS A 22 -3.56 7.06 -14.67
N PRO A 23 -4.08 8.27 -14.39
CA PRO A 23 -3.33 9.52 -14.61
C PRO A 23 -2.10 9.67 -13.72
N VAL A 24 -2.06 8.97 -12.58
CA VAL A 24 -1.05 9.12 -11.52
C VAL A 24 -0.17 7.89 -11.38
N MET A 25 -0.54 6.78 -12.03
CA MET A 25 0.23 5.54 -12.03
C MET A 25 1.58 5.72 -12.72
N ASP A 26 2.61 5.15 -12.10
CA ASP A 26 3.91 4.91 -12.69
C ASP A 26 4.05 3.39 -12.96
N PRO A 27 4.18 2.95 -14.21
CA PRO A 27 4.33 1.52 -14.54
C PRO A 27 5.50 0.83 -13.82
N ARG A 28 6.55 1.58 -13.44
CA ARG A 28 7.72 1.04 -12.72
C ARG A 28 7.38 0.62 -11.29
N LEU A 29 6.28 1.13 -10.74
CA LEU A 29 5.76 0.83 -9.40
C LEU A 29 4.70 -0.28 -9.38
N LEU A 30 4.42 -0.89 -10.53
CA LEU A 30 3.40 -1.93 -10.70
C LEU A 30 4.07 -3.28 -10.92
N ILE A 31 4.34 -4.00 -9.84
CA ILE A 31 5.05 -5.26 -9.89
C ILE A 31 4.06 -6.40 -9.77
N PHE A 32 4.09 -7.32 -10.74
CA PHE A 32 3.29 -8.53 -10.73
C PHE A 32 4.19 -9.75 -10.94
N ILE A 33 4.05 -10.76 -10.08
CA ILE A 33 4.67 -12.06 -10.30
C ILE A 33 3.62 -12.97 -10.90
N ARG A 34 3.99 -13.63 -12.01
CA ARG A 34 3.13 -14.57 -12.73
C ARG A 34 3.73 -15.97 -12.70
N TYR A 35 2.88 -16.97 -12.49
CA TYR A 35 3.21 -18.38 -12.61
C TYR A 35 2.23 -19.03 -13.58
N LYS A 36 2.73 -19.69 -14.64
CA LYS A 36 1.92 -20.32 -15.70
C LYS A 36 0.84 -19.38 -16.27
N GLY A 37 1.19 -18.12 -16.50
CA GLY A 37 0.28 -17.09 -17.04
C GLY A 37 -0.69 -16.48 -16.04
N ARG A 38 -0.79 -16.98 -14.80
CA ARG A 38 -1.66 -16.46 -13.74
C ARG A 38 -0.89 -15.55 -12.77
N PRO A 39 -1.40 -14.37 -12.39
CA PRO A 39 -0.77 -13.55 -11.37
C PRO A 39 -0.89 -14.22 -10.00
N VAL A 40 0.25 -14.42 -9.33
CA VAL A 40 0.34 -15.06 -8.01
C VAL A 40 0.73 -14.09 -6.91
N ALA A 41 1.32 -12.95 -7.27
CA ALA A 41 1.64 -11.88 -6.34
C ALA A 41 1.60 -10.52 -7.02
N MET A 42 1.37 -9.48 -6.22
CA MET A 42 1.44 -8.10 -6.68
C MET A 42 1.98 -7.17 -5.59
N TYR A 43 2.74 -6.19 -6.03
CA TYR A 43 3.14 -5.03 -5.25
C TYR A 43 2.85 -3.78 -6.09
N ILE A 44 1.86 -3.01 -5.66
CA ILE A 44 1.33 -1.83 -6.35
C ILE A 44 1.58 -0.63 -5.46
N SER A 45 2.41 0.28 -5.95
CA SER A 45 2.68 1.57 -5.31
C SER A 45 2.32 2.73 -6.23
N LEU A 46 2.06 3.89 -5.64
CA LEU A 46 1.80 5.13 -6.37
C LEU A 46 2.74 6.24 -5.90
N PRO A 47 3.08 7.20 -6.78
CA PRO A 47 3.78 8.41 -6.36
C PRO A 47 2.94 9.20 -5.35
N GLU A 48 3.59 9.79 -4.34
CA GLU A 48 2.91 10.62 -3.34
C GLU A 48 2.48 11.98 -3.94
N LEU A 49 1.22 12.06 -4.36
CA LEU A 49 0.69 13.23 -5.06
C LEU A 49 0.57 14.45 -4.18
N ASN A 50 0.52 14.30 -2.86
CA ASN A 50 0.50 15.43 -1.95
C ASN A 50 1.76 16.31 -2.10
N GLU A 51 2.89 15.72 -2.53
CA GLU A 51 4.09 16.48 -2.88
C GLU A 51 3.92 17.39 -4.10
N ILE A 52 3.00 17.06 -5.02
CA ILE A 52 2.65 17.94 -6.13
C ILE A 52 1.58 18.93 -5.68
N PHE A 53 0.60 18.47 -4.90
CA PHE A 53 -0.52 19.30 -4.48
C PHE A 53 -0.13 20.50 -3.62
N LYS A 54 1.00 20.42 -2.90
CA LYS A 54 1.59 21.57 -2.20
C LYS A 54 1.93 22.75 -3.11
N TYR A 55 2.22 22.52 -4.40
CA TYR A 55 2.57 23.59 -5.36
C TYR A 55 1.35 24.24 -6.04
N VAL A 56 0.17 23.61 -5.94
CA VAL A 56 -1.07 24.09 -6.55
C VAL A 56 -2.09 24.55 -5.51
N ASN A 57 -1.75 24.51 -4.21
CA ASN A 57 -2.61 24.92 -3.09
C ASN A 57 -4.02 24.32 -3.17
N GLY A 58 -4.11 23.04 -3.57
CA GLY A 58 -5.38 22.32 -3.75
C GLY A 58 -6.24 22.79 -4.94
N ASN A 59 -5.81 23.80 -5.71
CA ASN A 59 -6.57 24.31 -6.85
C ASN A 59 -6.04 23.77 -8.19
N LEU A 60 -6.77 22.82 -8.77
CA LEU A 60 -6.52 22.23 -10.09
C LEU A 60 -7.19 23.04 -11.23
N ASN A 61 -7.14 24.37 -11.15
CA ASN A 61 -7.44 25.23 -12.28
C ASN A 61 -6.45 25.00 -13.45
N TRP A 62 -6.62 25.68 -14.57
CA TRP A 62 -5.76 25.50 -15.75
C TRP A 62 -4.26 25.61 -15.41
N LEU A 63 -3.87 26.60 -14.62
CA LEU A 63 -2.50 26.78 -14.15
C LEU A 63 -2.04 25.66 -13.19
N GLY A 64 -2.93 25.20 -12.31
CA GLY A 64 -2.69 24.07 -11.42
C GLY A 64 -2.45 22.77 -12.19
N LYS A 65 -3.21 22.51 -13.27
CA LYS A 65 -2.98 21.36 -14.15
C LYS A 65 -1.63 21.46 -14.88
N LEU A 66 -1.26 22.64 -15.35
CA LEU A 66 0.04 22.85 -16.00
C LEU A 66 1.20 22.62 -15.01
N LYS A 67 1.10 23.15 -13.79
CA LYS A 67 2.05 22.88 -12.71
C LYS A 67 2.12 21.39 -12.38
N PHE A 68 0.97 20.72 -12.26
CA PHE A 68 0.89 19.28 -12.00
C PHE A 68 1.65 18.49 -13.08
N LEU A 69 1.39 18.76 -14.36
CA LEU A 69 2.07 18.10 -15.48
C LEU A 69 3.57 18.40 -15.49
N TYR A 70 3.98 19.63 -15.19
CA TYR A 70 5.38 20.01 -15.08
C TYR A 70 6.11 19.22 -13.99
N HIS A 71 5.54 19.18 -12.79
CA HIS A 71 6.11 18.43 -11.66
C HIS A 71 6.15 16.92 -11.91
N LYS A 72 5.13 16.38 -12.58
CA LYS A 72 5.10 14.99 -13.02
C LYS A 72 6.20 14.69 -14.04
N TRP A 73 6.36 15.53 -15.07
CA TRP A 73 7.36 15.34 -16.12
C TRP A 73 8.79 15.48 -15.60
N ARG A 74 9.03 16.45 -14.71
CA ARG A 74 10.34 16.67 -14.08
C ARG A 74 10.69 15.63 -13.02
N GLY A 75 9.73 14.78 -12.61
CA GLY A 75 9.94 13.78 -11.57
C GLY A 75 10.22 14.40 -10.20
N THR A 76 9.53 15.47 -9.81
CA THR A 76 9.78 16.13 -8.51
C THR A 76 9.27 15.35 -7.31
N VAL A 77 8.47 14.31 -7.52
CA VAL A 77 7.94 13.46 -6.44
C VAL A 77 9.05 12.53 -5.97
N GLN A 78 9.40 12.63 -4.70
CA GLN A 78 10.47 11.85 -4.09
C GLN A 78 9.96 10.63 -3.33
N THR A 79 8.69 10.65 -2.90
CA THR A 79 8.11 9.56 -2.12
C THR A 79 7.14 8.71 -2.95
N MET A 80 7.18 7.39 -2.75
CA MET A 80 6.12 6.49 -3.19
C MET A 80 5.35 5.93 -1.98
N THR A 81 4.07 5.66 -2.18
CA THR A 81 3.20 5.06 -1.17
C THR A 81 2.76 3.67 -1.63
N GLY A 82 2.94 2.66 -0.78
CA GLY A 82 2.49 1.29 -1.02
C GLY A 82 0.98 1.19 -0.86
N ILE A 83 0.26 0.86 -1.93
CA ILE A 83 -1.20 0.74 -1.92
C ILE A 83 -1.62 -0.70 -1.67
N VAL A 84 -1.02 -1.65 -2.39
CA VAL A 84 -1.34 -3.06 -2.24
C VAL A 84 -0.09 -3.91 -2.29
N PHE A 85 0.05 -4.79 -1.30
CA PHE A 85 1.05 -5.85 -1.27
C PHE A 85 0.35 -7.16 -0.95
N GLY A 86 0.49 -8.16 -1.81
CA GLY A 86 -0.21 -9.43 -1.60
C GLY A 86 0.34 -10.58 -2.43
N VAL A 87 0.33 -11.76 -1.81
CA VAL A 87 0.62 -13.05 -2.42
C VAL A 87 -0.60 -13.94 -2.24
N ALA A 88 -1.02 -14.63 -3.30
CA ALA A 88 -2.12 -15.58 -3.25
C ALA A 88 -1.88 -16.65 -2.17
N LYS A 89 -2.93 -17.04 -1.43
CA LYS A 89 -2.81 -17.87 -0.20
C LYS A 89 -2.00 -19.16 -0.42
N GLU A 90 -2.21 -19.83 -1.54
CA GLU A 90 -1.52 -21.08 -1.95
C GLU A 90 0.00 -20.89 -2.25
N TRP A 91 0.44 -19.64 -2.41
CA TRP A 91 1.80 -19.24 -2.75
C TRP A 91 2.54 -18.55 -1.60
N GLN A 92 1.86 -18.29 -0.48
CA GLN A 92 2.46 -17.68 0.71
C GLN A 92 3.48 -18.61 1.37
N GLY A 93 4.54 -18.04 1.94
CA GLY A 93 5.58 -18.81 2.65
C GLY A 93 6.53 -19.60 1.75
N LYS A 94 6.43 -19.42 0.43
CA LYS A 94 7.33 -20.03 -0.58
C LYS A 94 8.45 -19.08 -1.04
N GLY A 95 8.67 -17.98 -0.31
CA GLY A 95 9.69 -16.97 -0.63
C GLY A 95 9.27 -15.93 -1.67
N ILE A 96 8.01 -15.93 -2.12
CA ILE A 96 7.53 -15.00 -3.15
C ILE A 96 7.46 -13.56 -2.62
N GLU A 97 7.12 -13.39 -1.34
CA GLU A 97 7.15 -12.10 -0.65
C GLU A 97 8.56 -11.49 -0.68
N GLY A 98 9.58 -12.30 -0.39
CA GLY A 98 10.99 -11.88 -0.44
C GLY A 98 11.44 -11.57 -1.86
N ALA A 99 11.03 -12.37 -2.84
CA ALA A 99 11.34 -12.10 -4.25
C ALA A 99 10.75 -10.76 -4.74
N LEU A 100 9.53 -10.41 -4.31
CA LEU A 100 8.93 -9.10 -4.59
C LEU A 100 9.78 -7.96 -4.00
N ILE A 101 10.20 -8.10 -2.74
CA ILE A 101 11.01 -7.11 -2.04
C ILE A 101 12.35 -6.89 -2.76
N VAL A 102 13.10 -7.97 -3.03
CA VAL A 102 14.39 -7.90 -3.72
C VAL A 102 14.23 -7.33 -5.13
N TYR A 103 13.14 -7.67 -5.83
CA TYR A 103 12.85 -7.08 -7.12
C TYR A 103 12.62 -5.57 -7.03
N ALA A 104 11.84 -5.13 -6.03
CA ALA A 104 11.57 -3.71 -5.78
C ALA A 104 12.84 -2.95 -5.41
N GLU A 105 13.70 -3.52 -4.57
CA GLU A 105 15.01 -2.96 -4.22
C GLU A 105 15.85 -2.71 -5.47
N LYS A 106 16.05 -3.74 -6.31
CA LYS A 106 16.86 -3.64 -7.54
C LYS A 106 16.28 -2.71 -8.61
N ASN A 107 14.96 -2.61 -8.70
CA ASN A 107 14.31 -1.87 -9.79
C ASN A 107 13.80 -0.48 -9.40
N ILE A 108 13.68 -0.19 -8.11
CA ILE A 108 13.18 1.09 -7.62
C ILE A 108 14.25 1.80 -6.79
N VAL A 109 14.78 1.12 -5.78
CA VAL A 109 15.70 1.71 -4.79
C VAL A 109 17.09 1.91 -5.40
N GLU A 110 17.70 0.87 -5.96
CA GLU A 110 19.04 0.97 -6.60
C GLU A 110 19.05 1.97 -7.76
N LYS A 111 17.94 2.04 -8.50
CA LYS A 111 17.74 3.01 -9.60
C LYS A 111 17.40 4.42 -9.12
N LYS A 112 17.28 4.64 -7.81
CA LYS A 112 16.96 5.92 -7.17
C LYS A 112 15.74 6.60 -7.79
N LEU A 113 14.72 5.81 -8.13
CA LEU A 113 13.49 6.32 -8.75
C LEU A 113 12.68 7.17 -7.76
N TYR A 114 12.72 6.76 -6.49
CA TYR A 114 12.13 7.43 -5.35
C TYR A 114 13.13 7.39 -4.21
N LYS A 115 13.13 8.44 -3.39
CA LYS A 115 13.95 8.57 -2.20
C LYS A 115 13.36 7.80 -1.03
N ASP A 116 12.04 7.93 -0.84
CA ASP A 116 11.34 7.43 0.33
C ASP A 116 10.18 6.49 -0.07
N THR A 117 9.89 5.51 0.79
CA THR A 117 8.74 4.59 0.64
C THR A 117 7.89 4.61 1.89
N ILE A 118 6.62 4.99 1.75
CA ILE A 118 5.65 4.93 2.83
C ILE A 118 4.81 3.66 2.67
N LEU A 119 4.88 2.78 3.65
CA LEU A 119 3.99 1.64 3.77
C LEU A 119 2.86 2.02 4.73
N THR A 120 1.62 2.03 4.23
CA THR A 120 0.45 2.47 4.99
C THR A 120 -0.56 1.32 5.16
N TRP A 121 -1.54 1.54 6.04
CA TRP A 121 -2.63 0.59 6.33
C TRP A 121 -2.18 -0.79 6.83
N ILE A 122 -1.00 -0.86 7.44
CA ILE A 122 -0.52 -2.08 8.10
C ILE A 122 -1.11 -2.11 9.51
N GLY A 123 -2.14 -2.94 9.69
CA GLY A 123 -2.73 -3.17 11.01
C GLY A 123 -1.76 -3.90 11.93
N ASP A 124 -1.75 -3.51 13.21
CA ASP A 124 -1.04 -4.19 14.30
C ASP A 124 -1.42 -5.67 14.42
N PHE A 125 -2.65 -6.00 14.02
CA PHE A 125 -3.16 -7.36 13.92
C PHE A 125 -2.54 -8.22 12.80
N ASN A 126 -1.69 -7.65 11.93
CA ASN A 126 -1.03 -8.35 10.83
C ASN A 126 0.48 -8.56 11.12
N PRO A 127 0.85 -9.50 12.01
CA PRO A 127 2.24 -9.69 12.43
C PRO A 127 3.16 -10.09 11.27
N ARG A 128 2.62 -10.67 10.20
CA ARG A 128 3.41 -11.01 9.00
C ARG A 128 3.92 -9.75 8.30
N MET A 129 3.04 -8.77 8.05
CA MET A 129 3.45 -7.51 7.42
C MET A 129 4.30 -6.66 8.35
N VAL A 130 4.03 -6.67 9.66
CA VAL A 130 4.90 -6.01 10.64
C VAL A 130 6.32 -6.58 10.58
N LYS A 131 6.47 -7.91 10.53
CA LYS A 131 7.77 -8.56 10.39
C LYS A 131 8.45 -8.24 9.06
N VAL A 132 7.69 -8.12 7.97
CA VAL A 132 8.23 -7.64 6.69
C VAL A 132 8.80 -6.23 6.82
N CYS A 133 8.07 -5.30 7.46
CA CYS A 133 8.58 -3.94 7.69
C CYS A 133 9.85 -3.93 8.54
N GLN A 134 9.90 -4.74 9.61
CA GLN A 134 11.09 -4.86 10.46
C GLN A 134 12.30 -5.40 9.68
N ASN A 135 12.10 -6.40 8.82
CA ASN A 135 13.16 -6.96 7.98
C ASN A 135 13.64 -5.99 6.88
N LEU A 136 12.85 -4.96 6.57
CA LEU A 136 13.20 -3.89 5.63
C LEU A 136 13.86 -2.70 6.31
N ASP A 137 14.16 -2.80 7.61
CA ASP A 137 14.61 -1.69 8.45
C ASP A 137 13.70 -0.46 8.37
N ALA A 138 12.39 -0.69 8.18
CA ALA A 138 11.41 0.39 8.08
C ALA A 138 11.15 1.02 9.45
N GLU A 139 11.18 2.34 9.50
CA GLU A 139 10.85 3.11 10.70
C GLU A 139 9.34 3.31 10.85
N ASN A 140 8.82 3.24 12.09
CA ASN A 140 7.43 3.60 12.34
C ASN A 140 7.25 5.11 12.26
N TYR A 141 6.77 5.58 11.11
CA TYR A 141 6.50 7.00 10.86
C TYR A 141 5.28 7.54 11.61
N ARG A 142 4.17 6.79 11.64
CA ARG A 142 2.92 7.22 12.28
C ARG A 142 2.00 6.04 12.59
N THR A 143 1.47 6.02 13.81
CA THR A 143 0.38 5.11 14.21
C THR A 143 -0.97 5.81 14.06
N LEU A 144 -1.87 5.22 13.27
CA LEU A 144 -3.27 5.65 13.15
C LEU A 144 -4.15 4.75 14.01
N ALA A 145 -4.70 5.29 15.11
CA ALA A 145 -5.57 4.56 16.02
C ALA A 145 -7.05 4.80 15.67
N THR A 146 -7.81 3.72 15.52
CA THR A 146 -9.27 3.79 15.38
C THR A 146 -9.91 3.43 16.72
N TYR A 147 -10.68 4.37 17.29
CA TYR A 147 -11.39 4.17 18.54
C TYR A 147 -12.84 3.79 18.26
N ARG A 148 -13.39 2.88 19.07
CA ARG A 148 -14.80 2.49 19.02
C ARG A 148 -15.56 3.14 20.17
N TYR A 149 -16.55 3.98 19.85
CA TYR A 149 -17.47 4.54 20.82
C TYR A 149 -18.79 3.73 20.82
N LEU A 150 -19.18 3.22 21.97
CA LEU A 150 -20.46 2.53 22.15
C LEU A 150 -21.51 3.55 22.58
N PHE A 151 -22.54 3.75 21.76
CA PHE A 151 -23.64 4.66 22.08
C PHE A 151 -24.51 4.12 23.24
N ASP A 152 -24.71 2.81 23.26
CA ASP A 152 -25.32 2.12 24.39
C ASP A 152 -24.24 1.75 25.40
N ARG A 153 -24.29 2.39 26.59
CA ARG A 153 -23.33 2.17 27.67
C ARG A 153 -23.64 0.94 28.52
N SER A 154 -24.79 0.29 28.30
CA SER A 154 -25.14 -0.97 28.98
C SER A 154 -24.40 -2.17 28.40
N ILE A 155 -23.90 -2.06 27.16
CA ILE A 155 -23.13 -3.11 26.50
C ILE A 155 -21.69 -3.08 27.01
N PRO A 156 -21.13 -4.19 27.51
CA PRO A 156 -19.75 -4.24 27.95
C PRO A 156 -18.80 -3.96 26.77
N PHE A 157 -17.81 -3.08 27.01
CA PHE A 157 -16.80 -2.81 26.01
C PHE A 157 -15.85 -4.00 25.87
N GLU A 158 -15.92 -4.69 24.73
CA GLU A 158 -14.92 -5.69 24.35
C GLU A 158 -13.88 -5.09 23.39
N PRO A 159 -12.59 -4.97 23.77
CA PRO A 159 -11.56 -4.55 22.82
C PRO A 159 -11.67 -5.40 21.54
N THR A 160 -11.72 -4.77 20.36
CA THR A 160 -11.52 -5.49 19.09
C THR A 160 -10.20 -6.23 19.21
N ARG A 161 -10.24 -7.54 19.45
CA ARG A 161 -9.13 -8.38 19.94
C ARG A 161 -7.76 -7.83 19.51
N ARG A 162 -6.95 -7.31 20.45
CA ARG A 162 -5.49 -7.42 20.31
C ARG A 162 -5.21 -8.92 20.26
N ARG A 163 -4.78 -9.44 19.11
CA ARG A 163 -4.25 -10.80 19.05
C ARG A 163 -3.07 -10.81 20.03
N LYS A 164 -3.22 -11.51 21.16
CA LYS A 164 -2.23 -11.55 22.23
C LYS A 164 -0.86 -11.93 21.66
N GLU A 165 0.18 -11.23 22.10
CA GLU A 165 1.54 -11.75 22.11
C GLU A 165 1.53 -13.08 22.88
N GLY A 166 2.04 -14.16 22.27
CA GLY A 166 2.23 -15.45 22.93
C GLY A 166 1.19 -16.54 22.67
N ALA A 167 0.92 -16.89 21.41
CA ALA A 167 0.29 -18.18 21.08
C ALA A 167 1.22 -18.98 20.15
N ILE A 168 2.27 -19.52 20.76
CA ILE A 168 2.91 -20.76 20.31
C ILE A 168 2.46 -21.79 21.35
N GLU A 169 1.50 -22.63 20.95
CA GLU A 169 1.32 -24.05 21.30
C GLU A 169 0.09 -24.57 20.56
#